data_AF-A0A1E8EWA4-F1
#
_entry.id   AF-A0A1E8EWA4-F1
#
_cell.length_a   1.000
_cell.length_b   1.000
_cell.length_c   1.000
_cell.angle_alpha   90.00
_cell.angle_beta   90.00
_cell.angle_gamma   90.00
#
_symmetry.space_group_name_H-M   'P 1'
#
loop_
_entity.id
_entity.type
_entity.pdbx_description
1 polymer ?
#
loop_
_entity_poly.entity_id
_entity_poly.type
_entity_poly.pdbx_seq_one_letter_code
_entity_poly.pdbx_strand_id
1 'polypeptide(L)'
;MNNIKNNLLKSDETLDDLQIKNIKIIQKSNGFRFGMDAVLLANFAKVKKGMRVMDLCSGTGIIPFILAGKTEAEKIFAIEIQEDMVEMGNRSITYNNLENKINIIKGDIKNVKMLKNFDKFDIVTVNPPYKLKNSGLFESR
;
A
#
# COMPACT_ATOMS: atom_id res chain seq x y z
N MET A 1 -4.00 2.27 25.48
CA MET A 1 -3.55 2.11 24.08
C MET A 1 -4.45 1.20 23.21
N ASN A 2 -5.29 0.32 23.78
CA ASN A 2 -6.17 -0.55 22.98
C ASN A 2 -7.42 0.14 22.37
N ASN A 3 -7.96 1.20 22.99
CA ASN A 3 -9.19 1.84 22.51
C ASN A 3 -9.02 2.62 21.21
N ILE A 4 -7.85 3.21 20.94
CA ILE A 4 -7.61 3.96 19.68
C ILE A 4 -7.52 2.99 18.50
N LYS A 5 -6.88 1.82 18.69
CA LYS A 5 -6.70 0.83 17.62
C LYS A 5 -8.01 0.16 17.19
N ASN A 6 -8.95 -0.03 18.11
CA ASN A 6 -10.27 -0.61 17.79
C ASN A 6 -11.18 0.37 17.03
N ASN A 7 -10.96 1.69 17.15
CA ASN A 7 -11.77 2.69 16.48
C ASN A 7 -11.34 2.96 15.02
N LEU A 8 -10.30 2.26 14.56
CA LEU A 8 -9.78 2.40 13.21
C LEU A 8 -10.47 1.49 12.19
N LEU A 9 -11.29 0.51 12.56
CA LEU A 9 -11.95 -0.36 11.58
C LEU A 9 -13.38 0.11 11.29
N LYS A 10 -13.77 0.11 10.01
CA LYS A 10 -15.17 0.29 9.60
C LYS A 10 -15.89 -1.05 9.55
N SER A 11 -17.22 -1.02 9.54
CA SER A 11 -18.07 -2.23 9.62
C SER A 11 -17.89 -3.20 8.45
N ASP A 12 -17.44 -2.71 7.30
CA ASP A 12 -17.24 -3.50 6.08
C ASP A 12 -15.76 -3.83 5.82
N GLU A 13 -14.93 -3.80 6.87
CA GLU A 13 -13.49 -4.04 6.80
C GLU A 13 -13.01 -5.12 7.76
N THR A 14 -11.93 -5.80 7.38
CA THR A 14 -11.19 -6.73 8.22
C THR A 14 -9.79 -6.20 8.50
N LEU A 15 -9.21 -6.68 9.60
CA LEU A 15 -7.81 -6.46 9.94
C LEU A 15 -7.05 -7.77 9.73
N ASP A 16 -6.31 -7.85 8.64
CA ASP A 16 -5.59 -9.06 8.27
C ASP A 16 -4.18 -9.05 8.82
N ASP A 17 -3.76 -10.14 9.45
CA ASP A 17 -2.38 -10.32 9.90
C ASP A 17 -1.48 -10.80 8.75
N LEU A 18 -0.43 -10.04 8.44
CA LEU A 18 0.55 -10.42 7.43
C LEU A 18 1.52 -11.50 7.90
N GLN A 19 1.47 -11.88 9.18
CA GLN A 19 2.36 -12.86 9.82
C GLN A 19 3.84 -12.47 9.74
N ILE A 20 4.11 -11.16 9.64
CA ILE A 20 5.46 -10.59 9.57
C ILE A 20 5.51 -9.43 10.57
N LYS A 21 6.31 -9.59 11.63
CA LYS A 21 6.50 -8.57 12.69
C LYS A 21 5.19 -8.00 13.27
N ASN A 22 4.13 -8.82 13.35
CA ASN A 22 2.79 -8.42 13.81
C ASN A 22 2.21 -7.21 13.03
N ILE A 23 2.61 -7.05 11.77
CA ILE A 23 2.06 -6.03 10.87
C ILE A 23 0.70 -6.50 10.38
N LYS A 24 -0.30 -5.62 10.48
CA LYS A 24 -1.67 -5.89 10.06
C LYS A 24 -2.18 -4.87 9.05
N ILE A 25 -2.98 -5.30 8.10
CA ILE A 25 -3.52 -4.41 7.06
C ILE A 25 -5.04 -4.39 7.12
N ILE A 26 -5.62 -3.21 6.98
CA ILE A 26 -7.06 -3.01 6.87
C ILE A 26 -7.44 -3.19 5.40
N GLN A 27 -8.44 -4.03 5.16
CA GLN A 27 -9.00 -4.27 3.82
C GLN A 27 -10.51 -4.39 3.91
N LYS A 28 -11.20 -4.18 2.78
CA LYS A 28 -12.63 -4.49 2.70
C LYS A 28 -12.87 -5.98 2.92
N SER A 29 -13.89 -6.30 3.71
CA SER A 29 -14.35 -7.68 3.96
C SER A 29 -14.78 -8.37 2.66
N ASN A 30 -15.36 -7.59 1.74
CA ASN A 30 -15.77 -8.04 0.41
C ASN A 30 -15.16 -7.14 -0.68
N GLY A 31 -14.87 -7.70 -1.85
CA GLY A 31 -14.30 -6.96 -2.98
C GLY A 31 -12.82 -7.29 -3.22
N PHE A 32 -12.07 -6.35 -3.78
CA PHE A 32 -10.66 -6.57 -4.11
C PHE A 32 -9.81 -6.68 -2.84
N ARG A 33 -9.09 -7.80 -2.74
CA ARG A 33 -8.09 -8.07 -1.70
C ARG A 33 -6.78 -8.44 -2.38
N PHE A 34 -5.66 -8.25 -1.71
CA PHE A 34 -4.37 -8.60 -2.30
C PHE A 34 -4.31 -10.10 -2.67
N GLY A 35 -3.76 -10.39 -3.84
CA GLY A 35 -3.48 -11.75 -4.29
C GLY A 35 -2.06 -12.21 -3.95
N MET A 36 -1.76 -13.47 -4.23
CA MET A 36 -0.41 -14.03 -4.05
C MET A 36 0.66 -13.28 -4.84
N ASP A 37 0.33 -12.73 -6.00
CA ASP A 37 1.26 -11.97 -6.85
C ASP A 37 1.92 -10.81 -6.10
N ALA A 38 1.17 -10.09 -5.26
CA ALA A 38 1.72 -8.98 -4.48
C ALA A 38 2.73 -9.48 -3.44
N VAL A 39 2.45 -10.62 -2.81
CA VAL A 39 3.35 -11.26 -1.83
C VAL A 39 4.61 -11.76 -2.52
N LEU A 40 4.48 -12.39 -3.70
CA LEU A 40 5.61 -12.86 -4.48
C LEU A 40 6.46 -11.70 -4.99
N LEU A 41 5.86 -10.62 -5.48
CA LEU A 41 6.57 -9.42 -5.94
C LEU A 41 7.34 -8.74 -4.80
N ALA A 42 6.72 -8.56 -3.63
CA ALA A 42 7.40 -8.02 -2.46
C ALA A 42 8.58 -8.91 -2.02
N ASN A 43 8.48 -10.23 -2.22
CA ASN A 43 9.57 -11.15 -1.94
C ASN A 43 10.66 -11.14 -3.00
N PHE A 44 10.31 -10.92 -4.26
CA PHE A 44 11.22 -10.81 -5.40
C PHE A 44 12.04 -9.52 -5.37
N ALA A 45 11.46 -8.42 -4.90
CA ALA A 45 12.13 -7.12 -4.79
C ALA A 45 13.33 -7.17 -3.83
N LYS A 46 14.54 -6.99 -4.36
CA LYS A 46 15.81 -7.01 -3.59
C LYS A 46 16.11 -5.67 -2.93
N VAL A 47 15.26 -5.26 -2.00
CA VAL A 47 15.43 -4.00 -1.26
C VAL A 47 16.51 -4.17 -0.19
N LYS A 48 17.56 -3.33 -0.26
CA LYS A 48 18.66 -3.31 0.70
C LYS A 48 18.43 -2.25 1.79
N LYS A 49 19.23 -2.34 2.86
CA LYS A 49 19.26 -1.34 3.92
C LYS A 49 19.49 0.06 3.36
N GLY A 50 18.70 1.02 3.82
CA GLY A 50 18.86 2.43 3.44
C GLY A 50 18.29 2.80 2.07
N MET A 51 17.70 1.85 1.33
CA MET A 51 17.10 2.16 0.02
C MET A 51 15.73 2.82 0.17
N ARG A 52 15.43 3.73 -0.77
CA ARG A 52 14.11 4.33 -0.94
C ARG A 52 13.31 3.56 -1.98
N VAL A 53 12.07 3.22 -1.65
CA VAL A 53 11.18 2.42 -2.50
C VAL A 53 9.96 3.24 -2.92
N MET A 54 9.53 3.10 -4.18
CA MET A 54 8.25 3.58 -4.68
C MET A 54 7.40 2.39 -5.13
N ASP A 55 6.18 2.25 -4.61
CA ASP A 55 5.20 1.27 -5.06
C ASP A 55 4.07 1.96 -5.85
N LEU A 56 3.88 1.56 -7.09
CA LEU A 56 2.87 2.13 -7.98
C LEU A 56 1.64 1.20 -8.04
N CYS A 57 0.44 1.80 -8.04
CA CYS A 57 -0.84 1.08 -7.99
C CYS A 57 -0.97 0.23 -6.71
N SER A 58 -0.74 0.87 -5.56
CA SER A 58 -0.48 0.17 -4.31
C SER A 58 -1.69 -0.50 -3.64
N GLY A 59 -2.91 -0.14 -4.06
CA GLY A 59 -4.12 -0.52 -3.33
C GLY A 59 -4.03 -0.07 -1.87
N THR A 60 -4.29 -0.99 -0.94
CA THR A 60 -4.17 -0.71 0.51
C THR A 60 -2.73 -0.69 1.04
N GLY A 61 -1.72 -0.88 0.19
CA GLY A 61 -0.31 -0.81 0.59
C GLY A 61 0.34 -2.16 0.90
N ILE A 62 -0.20 -3.29 0.40
CA ILE A 62 0.30 -4.63 0.74
C ILE A 62 1.80 -4.81 0.52
N ILE A 63 2.33 -4.40 -0.64
CA ILE A 63 3.77 -4.49 -0.93
C ILE A 63 4.55 -3.59 0.04
N PRO A 64 4.20 -2.30 0.24
CA PRO A 64 4.82 -1.46 1.26
C PRO A 64 4.86 -2.07 2.67
N PHE A 65 3.76 -2.68 3.13
CA PHE A 65 3.70 -3.29 4.46
C PHE A 65 4.59 -4.53 4.57
N ILE A 66 4.59 -5.41 3.56
CA ILE A 66 5.51 -6.57 3.52
C ILE A 66 6.96 -6.10 3.50
N LEU A 67 7.30 -5.12 2.67
CA LEU A 67 8.66 -4.57 2.58
C LEU A 67 9.10 -3.90 3.89
N ALA A 68 8.20 -3.17 4.57
CA ALA A 68 8.49 -2.58 5.87
C ALA A 68 8.78 -3.64 6.95
N GLY A 69 8.06 -4.76 6.91
CA GLY A 69 8.28 -5.88 7.81
C GLY A 69 9.55 -6.67 7.51
N LYS A 70 9.82 -6.93 6.23
CA LYS A 70 10.89 -7.84 5.78
C LYS A 70 12.26 -7.16 5.63
N THR A 71 12.30 -5.84 5.45
CA THR A 71 13.53 -5.15 5.00
C THR A 71 13.91 -3.97 5.90
N GLU A 72 15.12 -3.45 5.67
CA GLU A 72 15.63 -2.23 6.30
C GLU A 72 15.62 -1.03 5.33
N ALA A 73 14.65 -0.98 4.40
CA ALA A 73 14.44 0.18 3.52
C ALA A 73 14.43 1.48 4.33
N GLU A 74 14.98 2.58 3.85
CA GLU A 74 14.91 3.86 4.58
C GLU A 74 13.46 4.35 4.65
N LYS A 75 12.83 4.48 3.49
CA LYS A 75 11.48 5.01 3.31
C LYS A 75 10.79 4.31 2.16
N ILE A 76 9.49 4.06 2.31
CA ILE A 76 8.64 3.47 1.29
C ILE A 76 7.52 4.45 0.96
N PHE A 77 7.44 4.83 -0.31
CA PHE A 77 6.36 5.64 -0.85
C PHE A 77 5.46 4.77 -1.68
N ALA A 78 4.18 5.12 -1.72
CA ALA A 78 3.21 4.40 -2.51
C ALA A 78 2.23 5.38 -3.16
N ILE A 79 1.84 5.10 -4.39
CA ILE A 79 0.83 5.87 -5.12
C ILE A 79 -0.36 4.97 -5.42
N GLU A 80 -1.54 5.43 -5.05
CA GLU A 80 -2.82 4.81 -5.37
C GLU A 80 -3.83 5.87 -5.80
N ILE A 81 -4.67 5.56 -6.79
CA ILE A 81 -5.62 6.53 -7.35
C ILE A 81 -6.95 6.55 -6.57
N GLN A 82 -7.33 5.41 -5.97
CA GLN A 82 -8.58 5.23 -5.24
C GLN A 82 -8.44 5.74 -3.80
N GLU A 83 -9.27 6.71 -3.43
CA GLU A 83 -9.24 7.36 -2.10
C GLU A 83 -9.50 6.37 -0.95
N ASP A 84 -10.46 5.47 -1.13
CA ASP A 84 -10.82 4.47 -0.11
C ASP A 84 -9.67 3.52 0.22
N MET A 85 -8.90 3.11 -0.80
CA MET A 85 -7.69 2.30 -0.66
C MET A 85 -6.58 3.05 0.05
N VAL A 86 -6.37 4.33 -0.31
CA VAL A 86 -5.40 5.23 0.36
C VAL A 86 -5.78 5.42 1.83
N GLU A 87 -7.06 5.61 2.12
CA GLU A 87 -7.57 5.84 3.47
C GLU A 87 -7.44 4.59 4.36
N MET A 88 -7.78 3.39 3.85
CA MET A 88 -7.50 2.11 4.53
C MET A 88 -6.00 1.90 4.75
N GLY A 89 -5.18 2.20 3.74
CA GLY A 89 -3.73 2.13 3.84
C GLY A 89 -3.19 3.03 4.94
N ASN A 90 -3.59 4.29 4.99
CA ASN A 90 -3.16 5.23 6.01
C ASN A 90 -3.59 4.83 7.42
N ARG A 91 -4.83 4.35 7.61
CA ARG A 91 -5.24 3.78 8.90
C ARG A 91 -4.42 2.55 9.29
N SER A 92 -4.01 1.73 8.32
CA SER A 92 -3.11 0.60 8.54
C SER A 92 -1.71 1.08 8.95
N ILE A 93 -1.19 2.16 8.35
CA ILE A 93 0.08 2.77 8.76
C ILE A 93 0.01 3.17 10.24
N THR A 94 -1.05 3.89 10.62
CA THR A 94 -1.28 4.31 12.01
C THR A 94 -1.43 3.14 12.96
N TYR A 95 -2.17 2.10 12.57
CA TYR A 95 -2.34 0.88 13.38
C TYR A 95 -0.98 0.24 13.73
N ASN A 96 -0.07 0.21 12.75
CA ASN A 96 1.25 -0.41 12.86
C ASN A 96 2.35 0.55 13.36
N ASN A 97 2.06 1.83 13.57
CA ASN A 97 3.04 2.86 13.96
C ASN A 97 4.17 2.98 12.91
N LEU A 98 3.79 2.99 11.63
CA LEU A 98 4.71 3.00 10.48
C LEU A 98 4.76 4.35 9.74
N GLU A 99 4.28 5.44 10.33
CA GLU A 99 4.21 6.79 9.72
C GLU A 99 5.60 7.29 9.29
N ASN A 100 6.61 6.96 10.09
CA ASN A 100 8.00 7.29 9.78
C ASN A 100 8.58 6.42 8.66
N LYS A 101 7.93 5.32 8.27
CA LYS A 101 8.44 4.32 7.32
C LYS A 101 7.71 4.33 5.98
N ILE A 102 6.37 4.36 6.01
CA ILE A 102 5.50 4.24 4.84
C ILE A 102 4.76 5.57 4.63
N ASN A 103 4.61 6.01 3.38
CA ASN A 103 3.74 7.11 2.99
C ASN A 103 2.90 6.70 1.77
N ILE A 104 1.57 6.61 1.95
CA ILE A 104 0.63 6.28 0.86
C ILE A 104 -0.06 7.56 0.41
N ILE A 105 0.10 7.89 -0.86
CA ILE A 105 -0.30 9.15 -1.45
C ILE A 105 -1.37 8.89 -2.49
N LYS A 106 -2.48 9.62 -2.38
CA LYS A 106 -3.47 9.65 -3.45
C LYS A 106 -2.91 10.36 -4.68
N GLY A 107 -2.89 9.68 -5.81
CA GLY A 107 -2.38 10.25 -7.04
C GLY A 107 -2.63 9.41 -8.27
N ASP A 108 -2.71 10.08 -9.42
CA ASP A 108 -2.70 9.42 -10.73
C ASP A 108 -1.24 9.31 -11.22
N ILE A 109 -0.76 8.10 -11.43
CA ILE A 109 0.59 7.85 -11.97
C ILE A 109 0.78 8.39 -13.39
N LYS A 110 -0.30 8.73 -14.12
CA LYS A 110 -0.23 9.43 -15.41
C LYS A 110 0.08 10.93 -15.24
N ASN A 111 -0.06 11.47 -14.04
CA ASN A 111 0.28 12.85 -13.75
C ASN A 111 1.81 13.01 -13.59
N VAL A 112 2.49 13.23 -14.72
CA VAL A 112 3.95 13.41 -14.76
C VAL A 112 4.42 14.59 -13.90
N LYS A 113 3.62 15.66 -13.75
CA LYS A 113 3.99 16.80 -12.91
C LYS A 113 4.07 16.41 -11.44
N MET A 114 3.10 15.61 -10.97
CA MET A 114 3.11 15.07 -9.61
C MET A 114 4.32 14.15 -9.40
N LEU A 115 4.59 13.26 -10.35
CA LEU A 115 5.73 12.33 -10.24
C LEU A 115 7.09 13.06 -10.19
N LYS A 116 7.23 14.19 -10.87
CA LYS A 116 8.44 15.03 -10.83
C LYS A 116 8.71 15.70 -9.48
N ASN A 117 7.74 15.74 -8.57
CA ASN A 117 7.91 16.31 -7.23
C ASN A 117 8.52 15.31 -6.24
N PHE A 118 8.67 14.04 -6.63
CA PHE A 118 9.38 13.07 -5.82
C PHE A 118 10.88 13.07 -6.15
N ASP A 119 11.71 12.79 -5.14
CA ASP A 119 13.12 12.51 -5.38
C ASP A 119 13.31 11.15 -6.10
N LYS A 120 14.57 10.77 -6.29
CA LYS A 120 14.95 9.47 -6.83
C LYS A 120 14.63 8.33 -5.84
N PHE A 121 14.29 7.18 -6.41
CA PHE A 121 14.08 5.92 -5.71
C PHE A 121 15.07 4.88 -6.23
N ASP A 122 15.52 3.99 -5.35
CA ASP A 122 16.41 2.88 -5.70
C ASP A 122 15.63 1.72 -6.33
N ILE A 123 14.39 1.51 -5.89
CA ILE A 123 13.51 0.44 -6.33
C ILE A 123 12.13 1.01 -6.62
N VAL A 124 11.56 0.59 -7.74
CA VAL A 124 10.15 0.78 -8.08
C VAL A 124 9.47 -0.58 -8.17
N THR A 125 8.39 -0.78 -7.41
CA THR A 125 7.50 -1.93 -7.55
C THR A 125 6.20 -1.50 -8.20
N VAL A 126 5.57 -2.39 -8.96
CA VAL A 126 4.26 -2.15 -9.56
C VAL A 126 3.54 -3.48 -9.74
N ASN A 127 2.36 -3.60 -9.17
CA ASN A 127 1.44 -4.72 -9.40
C ASN A 127 0.08 -4.14 -9.78
N PRO A 128 -0.10 -3.73 -11.05
CA PRO A 128 -1.32 -3.06 -11.46
C PRO A 128 -2.50 -4.04 -11.38
N PRO A 129 -3.72 -3.57 -11.06
CA PRO A 129 -4.88 -4.44 -10.98
C PRO A 129 -5.15 -5.08 -12.35
N TYR A 130 -5.23 -6.41 -12.39
CA TYR A 130 -5.62 -7.14 -13.59
C TYR A 130 -7.11 -6.91 -13.87
N LYS A 131 -7.42 -6.17 -14.94
CA LYS A 131 -8.79 -6.06 -15.47
C LYS A 131 -8.80 -6.49 -16.93
N LEU A 132 -9.85 -7.21 -17.31
CA LEU A 132 -10.14 -7.49 -18.72
C LEU A 132 -10.31 -6.16 -19.47
N LYS A 133 -9.87 -6.13 -20.73
CA LYS A 133 -10.03 -4.96 -21.60
C LYS A 133 -11.52 -4.56 -21.62
N ASN A 134 -11.82 -3.30 -21.30
CA ASN A 134 -13.19 -2.72 -21.18
C ASN A 134 -13.99 -3.05 -19.90
N SER A 135 -13.39 -3.56 -18.81
CA SER A 135 -14.07 -3.75 -17.52
C SER A 135 -13.67 -2.74 -16.43
N GLY A 136 -13.14 -1.58 -16.83
CA GLY A 136 -12.91 -0.47 -15.91
C GLY A 136 -14.22 -0.02 -15.25
N LEU A 137 -14.19 0.27 -13.95
CA LEU A 137 -15.34 0.93 -13.31
C LEU A 137 -15.36 2.36 -13.83
N PHE A 138 -16.41 2.71 -14.56
CA PHE A 138 -16.72 4.10 -14.85
C PHE A 138 -17.44 4.65 -13.62
N GLU A 139 -16.78 5.49 -12.82
CA GLU A 139 -17.53 6.33 -11.89
C GLU A 139 -18.31 7.36 -12.72
N SER A 140 -19.63 7.26 -12.68
CA SER A 140 -20.52 8.31 -13.15
C SER A 140 -20.27 9.55 -12.30
N ARG A 141 -19.83 10.62 -12.96
CA ARG A 141 -19.74 11.96 -12.39
C ARG A 141 -21.10 12.47 -11.93
#